data_AF-A0A256ZM56-F1
#
_entry.id   AF-A0A256ZM56-F1
#
_cell.length_a   1.000
_cell.length_b   1.000
_cell.length_c   1.000
_cell.angle_alpha   90.00
_cell.angle_beta   90.00
_cell.angle_gamma   90.00
#
_symmetry.space_group_name_H-M   'P 1'
#
loop_
_entity.id
_entity.type
_entity.pdbx_description
1 polymer ?
#
loop_
_entity_poly.entity_id
_entity_poly.type
_entity_poly.pdbx_seq_one_letter_code
_entity_poly.pdbx_strand_id
1 'polypeptide(L)' 'MNIGDRNVKAAREVLREKGIPIVAEDVGGTVSRSVFFDLEAATIFVTSPRRKVLFG' A
#
# COMPACT_ATOMS: atom_id res chain seq x y z
N MET A 1 -4.46 -7.87 17.25
CA MET A 1 -3.88 -6.87 16.35
C MET A 1 -2.50 -7.35 15.94
N ASN A 2 -2.28 -7.63 14.66
CA ASN A 2 -0.94 -8.01 14.17
C ASN A 2 -0.10 -6.75 13.90
N ILE A 3 1.18 -6.91 13.57
CA ILE A 3 2.09 -5.79 13.26
C ILE A 3 1.56 -4.97 12.07
N GLY A 4 0.96 -5.62 11.07
CA GLY A 4 0.35 -4.95 9.91
C GLY A 4 -0.79 -4.01 10.32
N ASP A 5 -1.72 -4.46 11.16
CA ASP A 5 -2.83 -3.64 11.65
C ASP A 5 -2.33 -2.39 12.41
N ARG A 6 -1.24 -2.54 13.19
CA ARG A 6 -0.59 -1.42 13.89
C ARG A 6 -0.01 -0.41 12.91
N ASN A 7 0.66 -0.88 11.86
CA ASN A 7 1.25 -0.03 10.83
C ASN A 7 0.16 0.74 10.06
N VAL A 8 -0.93 0.07 9.69
CA VAL A 8 -2.08 0.71 9.03
C VAL A 8 -2.66 1.82 9.91
N LYS A 9 -2.85 1.55 11.21
CA LYS A 9 -3.36 2.56 12.16
C LYS A 9 -2.42 3.76 12.27
N ALA A 10 -1.12 3.54 12.42
CA ALA A 10 -0.14 4.60 12.53
C ALA A 10 -0.05 5.45 11.25
N ALA A 11 -0.08 4.82 10.07
CA ALA A 11 -0.08 5.54 8.80
C ALA A 11 -1.32 6.44 8.63
N ARG A 12 -2.51 5.91 8.97
CA ARG A 12 -3.77 6.69 8.93
C ARG A 12 -3.73 7.89 9.87
N GLU A 13 -3.17 7.72 11.06
CA GLU A 13 -3.01 8.79 12.05
C GLU A 13 -2.12 9.91 11.52
N VAL A 14 -0.95 9.58 10.98
CA VAL A 14 -0.04 10.56 10.38
C VAL A 14 -0.68 11.29 9.19
N LEU A 15 -1.35 10.56 8.29
CA LEU A 15 -2.02 11.18 7.13
C LEU A 15 -3.12 12.15 7.58
N ARG A 16 -3.92 11.77 8.58
CA ARG A 16 -4.95 12.61 9.20
C ARG A 16 -4.33 13.87 9.81
N GLU A 17 -3.26 13.75 10.58
CA GLU A 17 -2.54 14.89 11.18
C GLU A 17 -1.98 15.85 10.14
N LYS A 18 -1.57 15.34 8.96
CA LYS A 18 -1.09 16.14 7.85
C LYS A 18 -2.21 16.67 6.93
N GLY A 19 -3.46 16.36 7.22
CA GLY A 19 -4.60 16.74 6.38
C GLY A 19 -4.58 16.09 4.98
N ILE A 20 -3.91 14.95 4.82
CA ILE A 20 -3.83 14.23 3.55
C ILE A 20 -4.97 13.21 3.50
N PRO A 21 -5.96 13.37 2.59
CA PRO A 21 -7.09 12.44 2.50
C PRO A 21 -6.64 11.11 1.88
N ILE A 22 -7.16 10.01 2.43
CA ILE A 22 -6.99 8.69 1.85
C ILE A 22 -8.11 8.47 0.83
N VAL A 23 -7.73 8.41 -0.45
CA VAL A 23 -8.69 8.21 -1.56
C VAL A 23 -8.94 6.73 -1.89
N ALA A 24 -8.03 5.84 -1.49
CA ALA A 24 -8.12 4.39 -1.67
C ALA A 24 -7.19 3.65 -0.70
N GLU A 25 -7.51 2.40 -0.35
CA GLU A 25 -6.69 1.53 0.50
C GLU A 25 -6.70 0.07 0.01
N ASP A 26 -5.53 -0.56 -0.14
CA ASP A 26 -5.33 -2.02 -0.26
C ASP A 26 -4.39 -2.47 0.87
N VAL A 27 -4.97 -2.91 1.99
CA VAL A 27 -4.24 -3.28 3.22
C VAL A 27 -4.66 -4.64 3.74
N GLY A 28 -3.82 -5.26 4.57
CA GLY A 28 -4.07 -6.58 5.15
C GLY A 28 -3.88 -7.73 4.17
N GLY A 29 -4.61 -8.83 4.39
CA GLY A 29 -4.43 -10.09 3.66
C GLY A 29 -3.30 -10.97 4.22
N THR A 30 -3.13 -12.14 3.62
CA THR A 30 -2.19 -13.18 4.09
C THR A 30 -1.00 -13.41 3.14
N VAL A 31 -0.98 -12.71 2.01
CA VAL A 31 0.10 -12.78 1.01
C VAL A 31 0.86 -11.46 1.02
N SER A 32 2.19 -11.52 1.11
CA SER A 32 3.04 -10.34 1.05
C SER A 32 2.93 -9.63 -0.30
N ARG A 33 3.15 -8.32 -0.31
CA ARG A 33 3.18 -7.50 -1.53
C ARG A 33 4.43 -6.62 -1.52
N SER A 34 4.98 -6.36 -2.70
CA SER A 34 6.00 -5.34 -2.93
C SER A 34 5.40 -4.23 -3.78
N VAL A 35 5.71 -2.98 -3.44
CA VAL A 35 5.24 -1.80 -4.16
C VAL A 35 6.42 -1.03 -4.75
N PHE A 36 6.27 -0.59 -5.99
CA PHE A 36 7.18 0.36 -6.64
C PHE A 36 6.37 1.55 -7.11
N PHE A 37 6.77 2.76 -6.70
CA PHE A 37 6.10 3.99 -7.09
C PHE A 37 6.97 4.75 -8.08
N ASP A 38 6.49 4.82 -9.32
CA ASP A 38 7.06 5.68 -10.34
C ASP A 38 6.57 7.12 -10.13
N LEU A 39 7.49 8.02 -9.77
CA LEU A 39 7.18 9.42 -9.50
C LEU A 39 6.95 10.24 -10.76
N GLU A 40 7.58 9.86 -11.88
CA GLU A 40 7.43 10.56 -13.16
C GLU A 40 6.06 10.24 -13.76
N ALA A 41 5.68 8.96 -13.75
CA ALA A 41 4.40 8.49 -14.28
C ALA A 41 3.24 8.52 -13.26
N ALA A 42 3.50 8.92 -12.02
CA ALA A 42 2.54 8.85 -10.90
C ALA A 42 1.83 7.48 -10.79
N THR A 43 2.56 6.39 -11.06
CA THR A 43 1.99 5.04 -11.19
C THR A 43 2.56 4.10 -10.13
N ILE A 44 1.67 3.34 -9.47
CA ILE A 44 2.05 2.35 -8.45
C ILE A 44 1.96 0.94 -9.04
N PHE A 45 3.07 0.21 -8.99
CA PHE A 45 3.15 -1.19 -9.37
C PHE A 45 3.13 -2.05 -8.11
N VAL A 46 2.22 -3.02 -8.06
CA VAL A 46 2.07 -3.94 -6.94
C VAL A 46 2.31 -5.36 -7.42
N THR A 47 3.28 -6.05 -6.82
CA THR A 47 3.55 -7.46 -7.07
C THR A 47 3.38 -8.27 -5.79
N SER A 48 3.09 -9.56 -5.92
CA SER A 48 3.06 -10.49 -4.81
C SER A 48 3.61 -11.84 -5.25
N PRO A 49 4.15 -12.67 -4.35
CA PRO A 49 4.77 -13.94 -4.72
C PRO A 49 3.84 -14.90 -5.51
N ARG A 50 2.52 -14.71 -5.46
CA ARG A 50 1.52 -15.53 -6.16
C ARG A 50 0.81 -14.81 -7.30
N ARG A 51 1.11 -13.54 -7.56
CA ARG A 51 0.51 -12.78 -8.66
C ARG A 51 1.43 -12.90 -9.87
N LYS A 52 0.96 -13.62 -10.90
CA LYS A 52 1.62 -13.59 -12.22
C LYS A 52 1.72 -12.13 -12.63
N VAL A 53 2.94 -11.67 -12.86
CA VAL A 53 3.17 -10.31 -13.29
C VAL A 53 2.73 -10.22 -14.74
N LEU A 54 1.60 -9.56 -14.98
CA LEU A 54 1.16 -9.20 -16.32
C LEU A 54 1.85 -7.87 -16.66
N PHE A 55 3.13 -7.94 -17.03
CA PHE A 55 3.71 -6.87 -17.82
C PHE A 55 3.35 -7.17 -19.26
N GLY A 56 2.41 -6.40 -19.81
CA GLY A 56 2.09 -6.31 -21.22
C GLY A 56 2.56 -4.97 -21.75
#